data_AF-A0A7C1YXP0-F1
#
_entry.id   AF-A0A7C1YXP0-F1
#
_cell.length_a   1.000
_cell.length_b   1.000
_cell.length_c   1.000
_cell.angle_alpha   90.00
_cell.angle_beta   90.00
_cell.angle_gamma   90.00
#
_symmetry.space_group_name_H-M   'P 1'
#
loop_
_entity.id
_entity.type
_entity.pdbx_description
1 polymer ?
#
loop_
_entity_poly.entity_id
_entity_poly.type
_entity_poly.pdbx_seq_one_letter_code
_entity_poly.pdbx_strand_id
1 'polypeptide(L)'
;MGKLVPDSVTRFNAVYEYLNSENTENWSNAIHSCRRILEDLANAVYPPNEDKQKVIDGQETTIKLDKEHYINRILEFITESSDSQTYQRVVGSQLKFIGDRLNSLLNASHKGTHATIVSKDDANRIVVYTYLLIGDILSLVKE
;
A
#
# COMPACT_ATOMS: atom_id res chain seq x y z
N MET A 1 0.35 0.12 15.49
CA MET A 1 -0.27 -0.87 14.58
C MET A 1 -1.50 -1.52 15.20
N GLY A 2 -1.39 -2.34 16.26
CA GLY A 2 -2.53 -3.11 16.82
C GLY A 2 -3.73 -2.32 17.37
N LYS A 3 -3.57 -1.04 17.73
CA LYS A 3 -4.70 -0.17 18.12
C LYS A 3 -5.41 0.51 16.94
N LEU A 4 -4.69 0.79 15.85
CA LEU A 4 -5.18 1.59 14.73
C LEU A 4 -5.65 0.72 13.56
N VAL A 5 -5.01 -0.44 13.36
CA VAL A 5 -5.29 -1.38 12.27
C VAL A 5 -5.13 -2.82 12.79
N PRO A 6 -6.02 -3.29 13.70
CA PRO A 6 -5.90 -4.60 14.34
C PRO A 6 -6.00 -5.75 13.32
N ASP A 7 -6.91 -5.64 12.34
CA ASP A 7 -7.09 -6.66 11.30
C ASP A 7 -5.84 -6.83 10.43
N SER A 8 -5.08 -5.75 10.21
CA SER A 8 -3.83 -5.81 9.45
C SER A 8 -2.75 -6.61 10.15
N VAL A 9 -2.71 -6.63 11.49
CA VAL A 9 -1.78 -7.47 12.26
C VAL A 9 -2.07 -8.94 12.04
N THR A 10 -3.36 -9.33 12.07
CA THR A 10 -3.79 -10.70 11.77
C THR A 10 -3.47 -11.07 10.32
N ARG A 11 -3.65 -10.14 9.36
CA ARG A 11 -3.29 -10.35 7.95
C ARG A 11 -1.79 -10.55 7.77
N PHE A 12 -0.93 -9.86 8.52
CA PHE A 12 0.53 -10.07 8.46
C PHE A 12 0.94 -11.48 8.89
N ASN A 13 0.30 -12.04 9.92
CA ASN A 13 0.57 -13.42 10.31
C ASN A 13 0.19 -14.41 9.21
N ALA A 14 -0.98 -14.23 8.58
CA ALA A 14 -1.40 -15.07 7.45
C ALA A 14 -0.45 -14.95 6.25
N VAL A 15 0.04 -13.73 5.97
CA VAL A 15 1.04 -13.50 4.92
C VAL A 15 2.34 -14.27 5.18
N TYR A 16 2.80 -14.35 6.42
CA TYR A 16 4.00 -15.12 6.76
C TYR A 16 3.83 -16.62 6.45
N GLU A 17 2.67 -17.19 6.79
CA GLU A 17 2.33 -18.58 6.44
C GLU A 17 2.29 -18.79 4.91
N TYR A 18 1.71 -17.84 4.17
CA TYR A 18 1.66 -17.90 2.71
C TYR A 18 3.03 -17.87 2.05
N LEU A 19 3.99 -17.10 2.59
CA LEU A 19 5.36 -17.05 2.06
C LEU A 19 6.14 -18.34 2.30
N ASN A 20 5.84 -19.06 3.39
CA ASN A 20 6.49 -20.33 3.70
C ASN A 20 5.95 -21.52 2.89
N SER A 21 4.80 -21.36 2.25
CA SER A 21 4.21 -22.34 1.35
C SER A 21 4.97 -22.45 0.01
N GLU A 22 4.96 -23.65 -0.59
CA GLU A 22 5.44 -23.91 -1.97
C GLU A 22 4.32 -23.76 -3.02
N ASN A 23 3.07 -23.55 -2.59
CA ASN A 23 1.95 -23.25 -3.49
C ASN A 23 2.04 -21.80 -4.00
N THR A 24 2.15 -21.66 -5.32
CA THR A 24 2.22 -20.37 -6.04
C THR A 24 0.97 -19.50 -5.82
N GLU A 25 -0.20 -20.10 -5.63
CA GLU A 25 -1.45 -19.39 -5.36
C GLU A 25 -1.38 -18.65 -4.01
N ASN A 26 -0.68 -19.22 -3.03
CA ASN A 26 -0.48 -18.58 -1.74
C ASN A 26 0.37 -17.30 -1.88
N TRP A 27 1.32 -17.27 -2.82
CA TRP A 27 2.11 -16.06 -3.08
C TRP A 27 1.26 -14.95 -3.71
N SER A 28 0.35 -15.28 -4.63
CA SER A 28 -0.64 -14.31 -5.13
C SER A 28 -1.56 -13.82 -4.00
N ASN A 29 -2.01 -14.72 -3.13
CA ASN A 29 -2.83 -14.37 -1.95
C ASN A 29 -2.07 -13.44 -0.98
N ALA A 30 -0.75 -13.60 -0.83
CA ALA A 30 0.08 -12.71 -0.04
C ALA A 30 0.11 -11.29 -0.64
N ILE A 31 0.28 -11.15 -1.95
CA ILE A 31 0.25 -9.84 -2.64
C ILE A 31 -1.12 -9.16 -2.50
N HIS A 32 -2.22 -9.90 -2.70
CA HIS A 32 -3.56 -9.37 -2.49
C HIS A 32 -3.77 -8.92 -1.04
N SER A 33 -3.21 -9.65 -0.08
CA SER A 33 -3.27 -9.29 1.34
C SER A 33 -2.52 -7.99 1.62
N CYS A 34 -1.34 -7.78 1.02
CA CYS A 34 -0.60 -6.52 1.13
C CYS A 34 -1.40 -5.31 0.60
N ARG A 35 -2.10 -5.47 -0.54
CA ARG A 35 -3.01 -4.42 -1.05
C ARG A 35 -4.11 -4.10 -0.04
N ARG A 36 -4.77 -5.13 0.51
CA ARG A 36 -5.82 -4.95 1.54
C ARG A 36 -5.31 -4.27 2.80
N ILE A 37 -4.09 -4.60 3.23
CA ILE A 37 -3.45 -3.96 4.39
C ILE A 37 -3.26 -2.45 4.13
N LEU A 38 -2.84 -2.06 2.93
CA LEU A 38 -2.71 -0.64 2.57
C LEU A 38 -4.08 0.06 2.48
N GLU A 39 -5.12 -0.63 2.00
CA GLU A 39 -6.49 -0.10 2.02
C GLU A 39 -7.01 0.10 3.45
N ASP A 40 -6.77 -0.86 4.34
CA ASP A 40 -7.13 -0.79 5.76
C ASP A 40 -6.39 0.38 6.44
N LEU A 41 -5.09 0.52 6.18
CA LEU A 41 -4.30 1.64 6.67
C LEU A 41 -4.87 2.96 6.18
N ALA A 42 -5.13 3.09 4.88
CA ALA A 42 -5.72 4.29 4.31
C ALA A 42 -7.05 4.61 4.99
N ASN A 43 -7.94 3.63 5.20
CA ASN A 43 -9.21 3.85 5.89
C ASN A 43 -9.03 4.33 7.33
N ALA A 44 -7.97 3.90 8.02
CA ALA A 44 -7.71 4.30 9.39
C ALA A 44 -7.07 5.70 9.50
N VAL A 45 -6.13 6.05 8.62
CA VAL A 45 -5.40 7.33 8.70
C VAL A 45 -6.06 8.44 7.87
N TYR A 46 -6.79 8.08 6.82
CA TYR A 46 -7.41 9.00 5.88
C TYR A 46 -8.63 8.34 5.20
N PRO A 47 -9.79 8.30 5.89
CA PRO A 47 -11.02 7.71 5.35
C PRO A 47 -11.39 8.31 3.98
N PRO A 48 -12.16 7.59 3.14
CA PRO A 48 -12.66 8.14 1.88
C PRO A 48 -13.36 9.48 2.09
N ASN A 49 -13.06 10.45 1.22
CA ASN A 49 -13.52 11.83 1.34
C ASN A 49 -13.73 12.45 -0.05
N GLU A 50 -14.23 13.69 -0.09
CA GLU A 50 -14.38 14.47 -1.32
C GLU A 50 -13.02 14.72 -2.00
N ASP A 51 -13.05 14.77 -3.33
CA ASP A 51 -11.87 15.06 -4.13
C ASP A 51 -11.30 16.45 -3.81
N LYS A 52 -9.96 16.56 -3.79
CA LYS A 52 -9.28 17.84 -3.56
C LYS A 52 -8.73 18.41 -4.88
N GLN A 53 -8.86 19.71 -5.08
CA GLN A 53 -8.14 20.41 -6.16
C GLN A 53 -6.78 20.89 -5.63
N LYS A 54 -5.71 20.59 -6.36
CA LYS A 54 -4.35 21.04 -6.04
C LYS A 54 -3.63 21.53 -7.28
N VAL A 55 -2.68 22.45 -7.09
CA VAL A 55 -1.73 22.83 -8.15
C VAL A 55 -0.45 22.03 -7.95
N ILE A 56 -0.13 21.16 -8.88
CA ILE A 56 1.10 20.35 -8.89
C ILE A 56 1.87 20.74 -10.15
N ASP A 57 3.13 21.16 -9.97
CA ASP A 57 3.99 21.62 -11.07
C ASP A 57 3.33 22.68 -11.98
N GLY A 58 2.51 23.56 -11.38
CA GLY A 58 1.79 24.62 -12.08
C GLY A 58 0.50 24.20 -12.79
N GLN A 59 0.07 22.94 -12.65
CA GLN A 59 -1.17 22.42 -13.25
C GLN A 59 -2.23 22.13 -12.19
N GLU A 60 -3.46 22.59 -12.42
CA GLU A 60 -4.63 22.19 -11.62
C GLU A 60 -4.89 20.70 -11.81
N THR A 61 -4.86 19.95 -10.71
CA THR A 61 -5.01 18.51 -10.66
C THR A 61 -6.05 18.15 -9.61
N THR A 62 -7.02 17.33 -9.99
CA THR A 62 -7.97 16.74 -9.06
C THR A 62 -7.37 15.48 -8.42
N ILE A 63 -7.21 15.50 -7.11
CA ILE A 63 -6.80 14.35 -6.32
C ILE A 63 -8.04 13.56 -5.92
N LYS A 64 -8.17 12.37 -6.50
CA LYS A 64 -9.23 11.42 -6.16
C LYS A 64 -9.03 10.84 -4.76
N LEU A 65 -10.05 10.93 -3.92
CA LEU A 65 -9.99 10.52 -2.50
C LEU A 65 -11.12 9.55 -2.11
N ASP A 66 -11.72 8.88 -3.11
CA ASP A 66 -12.68 7.81 -2.85
C ASP A 66 -12.01 6.52 -2.30
N LYS A 67 -12.83 5.49 -2.10
CA LYS A 67 -12.39 4.19 -1.56
C LYS A 67 -11.30 3.54 -2.39
N GLU A 68 -11.38 3.61 -3.72
CA GLU A 68 -10.48 2.93 -4.66
C GLU A 68 -9.09 3.58 -4.69
N HIS A 69 -9.02 4.88 -4.40
CA HIS A 69 -7.79 5.68 -4.45
C HIS A 69 -7.02 5.69 -3.12
N TYR A 70 -6.85 4.52 -2.50
CA TYR A 70 -6.17 4.36 -1.20
C TYR A 70 -4.72 4.91 -1.20
N ILE A 71 -3.97 4.78 -2.30
CA ILE A 71 -2.62 5.36 -2.43
C ILE A 71 -2.67 6.89 -2.31
N ASN A 72 -3.60 7.54 -3.01
CA ASN A 72 -3.75 9.00 -2.95
C ASN A 72 -4.12 9.45 -1.53
N ARG A 73 -5.02 8.71 -0.87
CA ARG A 73 -5.41 8.99 0.52
C ARG A 73 -4.24 8.92 1.49
N ILE A 74 -3.37 7.91 1.35
CA ILE A 74 -2.15 7.82 2.18
C ILE A 74 -1.16 8.95 1.83
N LEU A 75 -1.00 9.31 0.55
CA LEU A 75 -0.15 10.44 0.14
C LEU A 75 -0.62 11.78 0.74
N GLU A 76 -1.93 12.01 0.76
CA GLU A 76 -2.52 13.18 1.40
C GLU A 76 -2.23 13.18 2.90
N PHE A 77 -2.45 12.05 3.58
CA PHE A 77 -2.10 11.91 4.99
C PHE A 77 -0.63 12.22 5.29
N ILE A 78 0.31 11.68 4.50
CA ILE A 78 1.74 11.95 4.66
C ILE A 78 2.03 13.45 4.49
N THR A 79 1.41 14.07 3.48
CA THR A 79 1.60 15.50 3.18
C THR A 79 1.09 16.39 4.31
N GLU A 80 -0.06 16.04 4.91
CA GLU A 80 -0.69 16.82 5.98
C GLU A 80 -0.07 16.55 7.37
N SER A 81 0.56 15.39 7.56
CA SER A 81 1.03 14.96 8.89
C SER A 81 2.54 15.19 9.12
N SER A 82 3.31 15.43 8.06
CA SER A 82 4.78 15.63 8.15
C SER A 82 5.17 17.05 7.76
N ASP A 83 5.92 17.76 8.61
CA ASP A 83 6.52 19.05 8.27
C ASP A 83 7.81 18.90 7.42
N SER A 84 8.39 17.70 7.38
CA SER A 84 9.62 17.42 6.62
C SER A 84 9.31 17.12 5.15
N GLN A 85 9.66 18.04 4.25
CA GLN A 85 9.54 17.82 2.80
C GLN A 85 10.38 16.63 2.31
N THR A 86 11.54 16.38 2.94
CA THR A 86 12.38 15.23 2.61
C THR A 86 11.68 13.92 2.96
N TYR A 87 11.04 13.86 4.13
CA TYR A 87 10.27 12.70 4.55
C TYR A 87 9.10 12.43 3.60
N GLN A 88 8.31 13.46 3.29
CA GLN A 88 7.21 13.38 2.34
C GLN A 88 7.68 12.83 0.99
N ARG A 89 8.83 13.30 0.48
CA ARG A 89 9.41 12.83 -0.79
C ARG A 89 9.82 11.36 -0.72
N VAL A 90 10.57 10.98 0.32
CA VAL A 90 11.09 9.61 0.47
C VAL A 90 9.94 8.61 0.65
N VAL A 91 9.09 8.80 1.66
CA VAL A 91 7.99 7.86 1.95
C VAL A 91 6.94 7.90 0.85
N GLY A 92 6.62 9.08 0.31
CA GLY A 92 5.66 9.23 -0.78
C GLY A 92 6.11 8.55 -2.08
N SER A 93 7.40 8.65 -2.44
CA SER A 93 7.94 7.93 -3.59
C SER A 93 7.96 6.41 -3.40
N GLN A 94 8.29 5.93 -2.20
CA GLN A 94 8.25 4.52 -1.85
C GLN A 94 6.82 3.95 -1.93
N LEU A 95 5.83 4.69 -1.40
CA LEU A 95 4.43 4.33 -1.49
C LEU A 95 3.95 4.21 -2.95
N LYS A 96 4.29 5.18 -3.81
CA LYS A 96 3.97 5.13 -5.24
C LYS A 96 4.58 3.91 -5.92
N PHE A 97 5.89 3.68 -5.69
CA PHE A 97 6.59 2.51 -6.23
C PHE A 97 5.95 1.18 -5.82
N ILE A 98 5.57 1.04 -4.54
CA ILE A 98 4.91 -0.17 -4.03
C ILE A 98 3.51 -0.32 -4.63
N GLY A 99 2.74 0.76 -4.72
CA GLY A 99 1.41 0.77 -5.36
C GLY A 99 1.47 0.32 -6.82
N ASP A 100 2.41 0.86 -7.58
CA ASP A 100 2.63 0.47 -8.98
C ASP A 100 3.03 -1.00 -9.09
N ARG A 101 3.96 -1.46 -8.26
CA ARG A 101 4.41 -2.86 -8.26
C ARG A 101 3.27 -3.82 -7.91
N LEU A 102 2.45 -3.49 -6.90
CA LEU A 102 1.26 -4.27 -6.55
C LEU A 102 0.31 -4.37 -7.75
N ASN A 103 -0.03 -3.24 -8.37
CA ASN A 103 -0.94 -3.21 -9.52
C ASN A 103 -0.39 -4.01 -10.70
N SER A 104 0.90 -3.90 -11.01
CA SER A 104 1.54 -4.68 -12.08
C SER A 104 1.48 -6.19 -11.82
N LEU A 105 1.81 -6.63 -10.59
CA LEU A 105 1.81 -8.06 -10.24
C LEU A 105 0.39 -8.64 -10.21
N LEU A 106 -0.58 -7.90 -9.68
CA LEU A 106 -1.98 -8.32 -9.66
C LEU A 106 -2.58 -8.39 -11.08
N ASN A 107 -2.28 -7.41 -11.93
CA ASN A 107 -2.72 -7.41 -13.33
C ASN A 107 -2.11 -8.55 -14.14
N ALA A 108 -0.84 -8.90 -13.87
CA ALA A 108 -0.18 -10.02 -14.50
C ALA A 108 -0.84 -11.36 -14.08
N SER A 109 -1.25 -11.49 -12.82
CA SER A 109 -1.93 -12.69 -12.31
C SER A 109 -3.32 -12.92 -12.93
N HIS A 110 -4.03 -11.86 -13.37
CA HIS A 110 -5.38 -11.97 -13.92
C HIS A 110 -5.45 -12.30 -15.43
N LYS A 111 -4.36 -12.16 -16.20
CA LYS A 111 -4.41 -12.24 -17.67
C LYS A 111 -4.39 -13.65 -18.27
N GLY A 112 -4.42 -14.72 -17.47
CA GLY A 112 -4.88 -16.06 -17.91
C GLY A 112 -4.15 -16.74 -19.07
N THR A 113 -3.04 -16.20 -19.58
CA THR A 113 -2.25 -16.80 -20.66
C THR A 113 -0.82 -17.01 -20.16
N HIS A 114 -0.48 -18.27 -19.91
CA HIS A 114 0.85 -18.80 -19.55
C HIS A 114 1.90 -17.81 -18.99
N ALA A 115 2.10 -17.91 -17.67
CA ALA A 115 3.36 -17.60 -16.97
C ALA A 115 3.74 -16.13 -16.79
N THR A 116 3.00 -15.41 -15.96
CA THR A 116 3.69 -14.65 -14.90
C THR A 116 3.25 -15.22 -13.57
N ILE A 117 3.84 -16.35 -13.22
CA ILE A 117 3.77 -16.87 -11.85
C ILE A 117 4.41 -15.80 -10.98
N VAL A 118 3.65 -15.24 -10.04
CA VAL A 118 4.22 -14.40 -8.98
C VAL A 118 5.34 -15.22 -8.36
N SER A 119 6.58 -14.74 -8.45
CA SER A 119 7.68 -15.47 -7.85
C SER A 119 7.59 -15.36 -6.32
N LYS A 120 8.12 -16.37 -5.61
CA LYS A 120 8.29 -16.29 -4.16
C LYS A 120 9.06 -15.03 -3.76
N ASP A 121 10.06 -14.64 -4.56
CA ASP A 121 10.85 -13.43 -4.34
C ASP A 121 10.04 -12.15 -4.50
N ASP A 122 9.13 -12.09 -5.49
CA ASP A 122 8.22 -10.95 -5.65
C ASP A 122 7.28 -10.80 -4.47
N ALA A 123 6.70 -11.91 -4.02
CA ALA A 123 5.83 -11.93 -2.85
C ALA A 123 6.61 -11.52 -1.58
N ASN A 124 7.79 -12.11 -1.34
CA ASN A 124 8.66 -11.74 -0.22
C ASN A 124 8.99 -10.25 -0.22
N ARG A 125 9.40 -9.70 -1.36
CA ARG A 125 9.76 -8.28 -1.48
C ARG A 125 8.58 -7.37 -1.21
N ILE A 126 7.41 -7.65 -1.80
CA ILE A 126 6.20 -6.88 -1.57
C ILE A 126 5.84 -6.87 -0.08
N VAL A 127 5.89 -8.03 0.58
CA VAL A 127 5.57 -8.14 2.01
C VAL A 127 6.50 -7.29 2.87
N VAL A 128 7.82 -7.41 2.65
CA VAL A 128 8.82 -6.62 3.40
C VAL A 128 8.62 -5.12 3.14
N TYR A 129 8.44 -4.72 1.88
CA TYR A 129 8.22 -3.32 1.53
C TYR A 129 6.94 -2.76 2.15
N THR A 130 5.84 -3.52 2.11
CA THR A 130 4.58 -3.13 2.75
C THR A 130 4.75 -3.00 4.26
N TYR A 131 5.46 -3.92 4.92
CA TYR A 131 5.72 -3.85 6.36
C TYR A 131 6.51 -2.59 6.74
N LEU A 132 7.63 -2.32 6.06
CA LEU A 132 8.46 -1.13 6.32
C LEU A 132 7.67 0.16 6.08
N LEU A 133 6.95 0.23 4.95
CA LEU A 133 6.16 1.41 4.60
C LEU A 133 5.07 1.72 5.65
N ILE A 134 4.41 0.71 6.19
CA ILE A 134 3.42 0.91 7.26
C ILE A 134 4.09 1.48 8.51
N GLY A 135 5.31 1.03 8.85
CA GLY A 135 6.09 1.60 9.94
C GLY A 135 6.29 3.10 9.76
N ASP A 136 6.74 3.51 8.57
CA ASP A 136 6.98 4.91 8.22
C ASP A 136 5.68 5.74 8.23
N ILE A 137 4.55 5.19 7.76
CA ILE A 137 3.29 5.92 7.76
C ILE A 137 2.76 6.07 9.20
N LEU A 138 2.85 5.02 10.00
CA LEU A 138 2.34 5.04 11.37
C LEU A 138 3.15 5.92 12.31
N SER A 139 4.44 6.17 12.03
CA SER A 139 5.22 7.11 12.83
C SER A 139 4.75 8.56 12.67
N LEU A 140 3.91 8.87 11.68
CA LEU A 140 3.26 10.18 11.52
C LEU A 140 1.93 10.30 12.27
N VAL A 141 1.38 9.21 12.77
CA VAL A 141 0.12 9.25 13.54
C VAL A 141 0.42 9.87 14.90
N LYS A 142 -0.19 11.04 15.16
CA LYS A 142 -0.10 11.71 16.46
C LYS A 142 -0.93 10.91 17.50
N GLU A 143 -0.39 10.76 18.70
CA GLU A 143 -1.09 10.13 19.83
C GLU A 143 -2.29 10.95 20.30
#